data_AF-A0A7W9T1G1-F1
#
_entry.id   AF-A0A7W9T1G1-F1
#
_cell.length_a   1.000
_cell.length_b   1.000
_cell.length_c   1.000
_cell.angle_alpha   90.00
_cell.angle_beta   90.00
_cell.angle_gamma   90.00
#
_symmetry.space_group_name_H-M   'P 1'
#
loop_
_entity.id
_entity.type
_entity.pdbx_description
1 polymer ?
#
loop_
_entity_poly.entity_id
_entity_poly.type
_entity_poly.pdbx_seq_one_letter_code
_entity_poly.pdbx_strand_id
1 'polypeptide(L)'
;MNYAFFRQLVDLAEAFEAQHPTGQGPDDMAAFATWLHTRTVAPPDATPVTRTQAHPAEFDESRISKLITFMYRYARGYMRLALEGSPLLSYDDFSYLVTVYGQQPLTKTEVIVRNIHEKPTGTEILKRLLRQGLLVEQAHETDRRSKLLTITDAGRQVLFRLFGRMGQVAHMVAGTLEPAERKQLLYLLLKLDTFHHDIFLNDRSQTFEELLKNRFPDLPAPEAPRG
;
A
#
# COMPACT_ATOMS: atom_id res chain seq x y z
N MET A 1 4.34 -28.57 -30.04
CA MET A 1 3.31 -27.63 -29.55
C MET A 1 2.54 -28.33 -28.42
N ASN A 2 2.32 -27.70 -27.27
CA ASN A 2 1.62 -28.36 -26.16
C ASN A 2 0.11 -28.38 -26.42
N TYR A 3 -0.37 -29.44 -27.07
CA TYR A 3 -1.77 -29.60 -27.46
C TYR A 3 -2.75 -29.67 -26.28
N ALA A 4 -2.28 -29.99 -25.07
CA ALA A 4 -3.14 -30.03 -23.89
C ALA A 4 -3.59 -28.63 -23.46
N PHE A 5 -2.68 -27.65 -23.49
CA PHE A 5 -3.02 -26.26 -23.19
C PHE A 5 -4.00 -25.68 -24.21
N PHE A 6 -3.77 -25.92 -25.51
CA PHE A 6 -4.68 -25.47 -26.56
C PHE A 6 -6.07 -26.07 -26.41
N ARG A 7 -6.17 -27.36 -26.05
CA ARG A 7 -7.47 -28.00 -25.83
C ARG A 7 -8.22 -27.36 -24.65
N GLN A 8 -7.54 -27.10 -23.53
CA GLN A 8 -8.13 -26.38 -22.40
C GLN A 8 -8.60 -24.96 -22.78
N LEU A 9 -7.83 -24.25 -23.60
CA LEU A 9 -8.21 -22.91 -24.06
C LEU A 9 -9.47 -22.95 -24.94
N VAL A 10 -9.57 -23.94 -25.83
CA VAL A 10 -10.75 -24.17 -26.68
C VAL A 10 -11.96 -24.53 -25.82
N ASP A 11 -11.82 -25.44 -24.86
CA ASP A 11 -12.91 -25.84 -23.96
C ASP A 11 -13.45 -24.64 -23.15
N LEU A 12 -12.56 -23.75 -22.71
CA LEU A 12 -12.94 -22.51 -22.02
C LEU A 12 -13.66 -21.53 -22.95
N ALA A 13 -13.18 -21.37 -24.19
CA ALA A 13 -13.81 -20.51 -25.18
C ALA A 13 -15.20 -21.01 -25.57
N GLU A 14 -15.38 -22.31 -25.80
CA GLU A 14 -16.68 -22.92 -26.07
C GLU A 14 -17.66 -22.70 -24.90
N ALA A 15 -17.18 -22.84 -23.66
CA ALA A 15 -18.00 -22.58 -22.48
C ALA A 15 -18.37 -21.08 -22.31
N PHE A 16 -17.55 -20.16 -22.80
CA PHE A 16 -17.87 -18.73 -22.84
C PHE A 16 -18.95 -18.43 -23.88
N GLU A 17 -18.78 -18.92 -25.10
CA GLU A 17 -19.72 -18.75 -26.21
C GLU A 17 -21.11 -19.35 -25.89
N ALA A 18 -21.14 -20.52 -25.23
CA ALA A 18 -22.39 -21.16 -24.82
C ALA A 18 -23.20 -20.34 -23.79
N GLN A 19 -22.53 -19.51 -22.98
CA GLN A 19 -23.17 -18.62 -21.99
C GLN A 19 -23.50 -17.23 -22.55
N HIS A 20 -22.98 -16.90 -23.73
CA HIS A 20 -23.19 -15.63 -24.41
C HIS A 20 -23.60 -15.89 -25.87
N PRO A 21 -24.86 -16.30 -26.12
CA PRO A 21 -25.34 -16.57 -27.48
C PRO A 21 -25.23 -15.31 -28.34
N THR A 22 -24.84 -15.52 -29.59
CA THR A 22 -24.45 -14.50 -30.57
C THR A 22 -25.45 -13.33 -30.63
N GLY A 23 -24.97 -12.10 -30.40
CA GLY A 23 -25.74 -10.87 -30.61
C GLY A 23 -26.04 -9.99 -29.38
N GLN A 24 -25.44 -10.25 -28.20
CA GLN A 24 -25.67 -9.43 -26.99
C GLN A 24 -24.42 -8.78 -26.34
N GLY A 25 -23.25 -8.83 -26.96
CA GLY A 25 -22.04 -8.14 -26.47
C GLY A 25 -20.86 -8.33 -27.42
N PRO A 26 -19.73 -7.63 -27.23
CA PRO A 26 -18.57 -7.80 -28.09
C PRO A 26 -18.01 -9.22 -27.88
N ASP A 27 -18.09 -10.05 -28.92
CA ASP A 27 -17.42 -11.35 -29.02
C ASP A 27 -15.90 -11.13 -29.15
N ASP A 28 -15.31 -10.46 -28.16
CA ASP A 28 -13.90 -10.07 -28.16
C ASP A 28 -13.15 -10.70 -26.97
N MET A 29 -11.83 -10.73 -27.12
CA MET A 29 -10.93 -11.31 -26.12
C MET A 29 -11.02 -10.62 -24.75
N ALA A 30 -11.52 -9.37 -24.67
CA ALA A 30 -11.66 -8.66 -23.40
C ALA A 30 -12.87 -9.17 -22.61
N ALA A 31 -13.98 -9.46 -23.28
CA ALA A 31 -15.14 -10.12 -22.67
C ALA A 31 -14.79 -11.55 -22.21
N PHE A 32 -14.09 -12.32 -23.04
CA PHE A 32 -13.61 -13.66 -22.66
C PHE A 32 -12.64 -13.62 -21.47
N ALA A 33 -11.68 -12.69 -21.47
CA ALA A 33 -10.74 -12.51 -20.36
C ALA A 33 -11.46 -12.10 -19.08
N THR A 34 -12.48 -11.25 -19.16
CA THR A 34 -13.30 -10.84 -18.01
C THR A 34 -14.10 -12.02 -17.45
N TRP A 35 -14.74 -12.81 -18.32
CA TRP A 35 -15.48 -14.02 -17.94
C TRP A 35 -14.57 -15.10 -17.35
N LEU A 36 -13.38 -15.27 -17.91
CA LEU A 36 -12.40 -16.22 -17.38
C LEU A 36 -11.88 -15.73 -16.02
N HIS A 37 -11.63 -14.42 -15.89
CA HIS A 37 -11.22 -13.80 -14.64
C HIS A 37 -12.30 -13.98 -13.57
N THR A 38 -13.59 -13.73 -13.84
CA THR A 38 -14.67 -13.94 -12.87
C THR A 38 -14.81 -15.41 -12.43
N ARG A 39 -14.44 -16.38 -13.28
CA ARG A 39 -14.35 -17.81 -12.91
C ARG A 39 -13.10 -18.19 -12.12
N THR A 40 -12.06 -17.36 -12.12
CA THR A 40 -10.78 -17.64 -11.45
C THR A 40 -10.54 -16.81 -10.18
N VAL A 41 -11.27 -15.72 -9.98
CA VAL A 41 -11.08 -14.80 -8.83
C VAL A 41 -11.45 -15.42 -7.48
N ALA A 42 -12.25 -16.48 -7.48
CA ALA A 42 -12.33 -17.41 -6.37
C ALA A 42 -12.70 -18.79 -6.93
N PRO A 43 -12.02 -19.89 -6.54
CA PRO A 43 -12.50 -21.22 -6.87
C PRO A 43 -13.98 -21.34 -6.46
N PRO A 44 -14.82 -22.05 -7.24
CA PRO A 44 -16.23 -22.26 -6.89
C PRO A 44 -16.44 -22.89 -5.50
N ASP A 45 -15.40 -23.54 -4.96
CA ASP A 45 -15.34 -24.13 -3.61
C ASP A 45 -14.54 -23.27 -2.60
N ALA A 46 -14.23 -22.02 -2.92
CA ALA A 46 -13.57 -21.11 -1.99
C ALA A 46 -14.47 -20.94 -0.76
N THR A 47 -14.03 -21.47 0.38
CA THR A 47 -14.68 -21.19 1.66
C THR A 47 -14.78 -19.67 1.81
N PRO A 48 -15.98 -19.11 2.00
CA PRO A 48 -16.14 -17.67 2.12
C PRO A 48 -15.29 -17.17 3.28
N VAL A 49 -14.27 -16.35 2.97
CA VAL A 49 -13.38 -15.78 3.98
C VAL A 49 -14.14 -14.65 4.67
N THR A 50 -14.85 -14.99 5.74
CA THR A 50 -15.68 -14.05 6.50
C THR A 50 -15.42 -14.21 7.99
N ARG A 51 -14.80 -13.19 8.60
CA ARG A 51 -14.67 -13.10 10.07
C ARG A 51 -15.98 -12.67 10.73
N THR A 52 -16.76 -11.84 10.06
CA THR A 52 -18.02 -11.27 10.56
C THR A 52 -18.90 -10.98 9.36
N GLN A 53 -20.20 -11.22 9.49
CA GLN A 53 -21.17 -10.91 8.44
C GLN A 53 -21.08 -9.43 8.04
N ALA A 54 -21.17 -9.16 6.74
CA ALA A 54 -21.20 -7.80 6.22
C ALA A 54 -22.45 -7.07 6.74
N HIS A 55 -22.29 -5.80 7.11
CA HIS A 55 -23.45 -4.98 7.46
C HIS A 55 -24.24 -4.67 6.18
N PRO A 56 -25.59 -4.60 6.20
CA PRO A 56 -26.38 -4.29 5.00
C PRO A 56 -26.04 -2.97 4.30
N ALA A 57 -25.43 -2.03 5.03
CA ALA A 57 -24.96 -0.75 4.52
C ALA A 57 -23.52 -0.76 3.99
N GLU A 58 -22.79 -1.88 4.11
CA GLU A 58 -21.41 -2.01 3.59
C GLU A 58 -21.44 -2.31 2.09
N PHE A 59 -20.78 -1.45 1.31
CA PHE A 59 -20.41 -1.68 -0.09
C PHE A 59 -18.91 -1.92 -0.22
N ASP A 60 -18.43 -2.41 -1.36
CA ASP A 60 -17.06 -2.92 -1.49
C ASP A 60 -15.98 -1.88 -1.16
N GLU A 61 -16.11 -0.64 -1.61
CA GLU A 61 -15.15 0.43 -1.30
C GLU A 61 -15.10 0.76 0.21
N SER A 62 -16.24 0.70 0.90
CA SER A 62 -16.30 0.87 2.35
C SER A 62 -15.62 -0.27 3.09
N ARG A 63 -15.76 -1.51 2.59
CA ARG A 63 -15.12 -2.71 3.14
C ARG A 63 -13.61 -2.67 2.92
N ILE A 64 -13.16 -2.25 1.73
CA ILE A 64 -11.74 -2.03 1.41
C ILE A 64 -11.14 -1.00 2.38
N SER A 65 -11.77 0.16 2.55
CA SER A 65 -11.31 1.23 3.44
C SER A 65 -11.19 0.77 4.90
N LYS A 66 -12.19 0.01 5.37
CA LYS A 66 -12.20 -0.61 6.71
C LYS A 66 -11.06 -1.63 6.88
N LEU A 67 -10.84 -2.49 5.88
CA LEU A 67 -9.80 -3.52 5.92
C LEU A 67 -8.40 -2.91 5.87
N ILE A 68 -8.15 -1.88 5.06
CA ILE A 68 -6.89 -1.12 5.07
C ILE A 68 -6.60 -0.59 6.48
N THR A 69 -7.61 0.00 7.13
CA THR A 69 -7.49 0.51 8.50
C THR A 69 -7.15 -0.61 9.50
N PHE A 70 -7.81 -1.77 9.39
CA PHE A 70 -7.55 -2.90 10.27
C PHE A 70 -6.14 -3.48 10.05
N MET A 71 -5.73 -3.66 8.79
CA MET A 71 -4.41 -4.16 8.44
C MET A 71 -3.31 -3.25 8.97
N TYR A 72 -3.46 -1.93 8.87
CA TYR A 72 -2.55 -0.98 9.50
C TYR A 72 -2.48 -1.17 11.03
N ARG A 73 -3.62 -1.33 11.71
CA ARG A 73 -3.65 -1.54 13.17
C ARG A 73 -2.99 -2.86 13.59
N TYR A 74 -3.21 -3.94 12.85
CA TYR A 74 -2.52 -5.22 13.09
C TYR A 74 -1.01 -5.09 12.90
N ALA A 75 -0.59 -4.50 11.77
CA ALA A 75 0.82 -4.25 11.48
C ALA A 75 1.47 -3.41 12.57
N ARG A 76 0.84 -2.30 12.99
CA ARG A 76 1.32 -1.44 14.07
C ARG A 76 1.50 -2.20 15.38
N GLY A 77 0.60 -3.12 15.70
CA GLY A 77 0.73 -4.00 16.86
C GLY A 77 2.01 -4.83 16.84
N TYR A 78 2.29 -5.50 15.72
CA TYR A 78 3.50 -6.31 15.55
C TYR A 78 4.78 -5.46 15.51
N MET A 79 4.75 -4.33 14.79
CA MET A 79 5.89 -3.40 14.70
C MET A 79 6.30 -2.87 16.07
N ARG A 80 5.32 -2.56 16.94
CA ARG A 80 5.59 -2.13 18.32
C ARG A 80 6.38 -3.17 19.09
N LEU A 81 5.97 -4.44 19.02
CA LEU A 81 6.67 -5.55 19.68
C LEU A 81 8.07 -5.76 19.08
N ALA A 82 8.20 -5.67 17.75
CA ALA A 82 9.49 -5.83 17.07
C ALA A 82 10.52 -4.77 17.50
N LEU A 83 10.06 -3.55 17.81
CA LEU A 83 10.88 -2.42 18.25
C LEU A 83 11.28 -2.47 19.73
N GLU A 84 10.74 -3.41 20.52
CA GLU A 84 11.07 -3.51 21.95
C GLU A 84 12.58 -3.70 22.18
N GLY A 85 13.10 -2.90 23.11
CA GLY A 85 14.54 -2.85 23.43
C GLY A 85 15.38 -2.02 22.46
N SER A 86 14.78 -1.39 21.44
CA SER A 86 15.46 -0.44 20.56
C SER A 86 15.29 1.01 21.04
N PRO A 87 16.14 1.95 20.60
CA PRO A 87 15.97 3.38 20.91
C PRO A 87 14.86 4.06 20.09
N LEU A 88 14.23 3.35 19.15
CA LEU A 88 13.21 3.90 18.26
C LEU A 88 11.84 3.92 18.93
N LEU A 89 11.10 5.02 18.77
CA LEU A 89 9.79 5.20 19.40
C LEU A 89 8.66 4.55 18.60
N SER A 90 8.77 4.56 17.27
CA SER A 90 7.73 4.06 16.37
C SER A 90 8.31 3.41 15.12
N TYR A 91 7.45 2.77 14.34
CA TYR A 91 7.81 2.28 13.01
C TYR A 91 8.27 3.42 12.08
N ASP A 92 7.73 4.63 12.25
CA ASP A 92 8.14 5.78 11.43
C ASP A 92 9.60 6.16 11.67
N ASP A 93 10.09 6.06 12.91
CA ASP A 93 11.52 6.26 13.21
C ASP A 93 12.39 5.26 12.43
N PHE A 94 11.96 4.00 12.39
CA PHE A 94 12.62 2.96 11.62
C PHE A 94 12.56 3.26 10.11
N SER A 95 11.38 3.61 9.59
CA SER A 95 11.16 3.94 8.19
C SER A 95 12.03 5.12 7.74
N TYR A 96 12.12 6.18 8.55
CA TYR A 96 12.96 7.34 8.26
C TYR A 96 14.44 6.97 8.20
N LEU A 97 14.93 6.13 9.12
CA LEU A 97 16.30 5.63 9.07
C LEU A 97 16.55 4.77 7.82
N VAL A 98 15.62 3.90 7.43
CA VAL A 98 15.71 3.09 6.20
C VAL A 98 15.78 3.98 4.97
N THR A 99 14.91 4.99 4.86
CA THR A 99 14.91 5.95 3.75
C THR A 99 16.24 6.67 3.62
N VAL A 100 16.78 7.20 4.72
CA VAL A 100 18.09 7.86 4.68
C VAL A 100 19.20 6.86 4.34
N TYR A 101 19.22 5.67 4.97
CA TYR A 101 20.26 4.67 4.71
C TYR A 101 20.34 4.26 3.24
N GLY A 102 19.20 4.07 2.56
CA GLY A 102 19.18 3.60 1.19
C GLY A 102 19.52 4.65 0.14
N GLN A 103 19.36 5.95 0.45
CA GLN A 103 19.31 7.02 -0.56
C GLN A 103 20.05 8.30 -0.15
N GLN A 104 20.80 8.28 0.96
CA GLN A 104 21.59 9.40 1.43
C GLN A 104 22.65 9.87 0.41
N PRO A 105 23.04 11.17 0.44
CA PRO A 105 22.49 12.21 1.31
C PRO A 105 21.11 12.71 0.82
N LEU A 106 20.22 13.04 1.76
CA LEU A 106 18.88 13.59 1.45
C LEU A 106 18.60 14.86 2.24
N THR A 107 17.87 15.81 1.66
CA THR A 107 17.30 16.93 2.41
C THR A 107 16.19 16.45 3.35
N LYS A 108 15.88 17.24 4.38
CA LYS A 108 14.75 16.96 5.28
C LYS A 108 13.44 16.79 4.52
N THR A 109 13.18 17.68 3.56
CA THR A 109 11.95 17.65 2.75
C THR A 109 11.85 16.35 1.97
N GLU A 110 12.93 15.90 1.33
CA GLU A 110 12.93 14.63 0.59
C GLU A 110 12.66 13.44 1.50
N VAL A 111 13.28 13.38 2.69
CA VAL A 111 13.02 12.28 3.64
C VAL A 111 11.56 12.26 4.09
N ILE A 112 10.98 13.44 4.37
CA ILE A 112 9.59 13.56 4.81
C ILE A 112 8.62 13.12 3.70
N VAL A 113 8.82 13.62 2.48
CA VAL A 113 7.97 13.30 1.32
C VAL A 113 8.04 11.82 0.96
N ARG A 114 9.25 11.21 0.99
CA ARG A 114 9.44 9.78 0.74
C ARG A 114 8.78 8.87 1.78
N ASN A 115 8.44 9.39 2.95
CA ASN A 115 7.69 8.68 3.99
C ASN A 115 6.19 9.04 4.01
N ILE A 116 5.69 9.77 3.01
CA ILE A 116 4.27 10.16 2.88
C ILE A 116 3.75 10.84 4.16
N HIS A 117 4.56 11.73 4.72
CA HIS A 117 4.22 12.47 5.94
C HIS A 117 4.06 13.96 5.66
N GLU A 118 3.12 14.57 6.37
CA GLU A 118 3.04 16.01 6.49
C GLU A 118 4.28 16.59 7.17
N LYS A 119 4.66 17.81 6.77
CA LYS A 119 5.87 18.48 7.23
C LYS A 119 6.02 18.55 8.76
N PRO A 120 4.96 18.86 9.55
CA PRO A 120 5.09 18.91 11.01
C PRO A 120 5.48 17.55 11.61
N THR A 121 4.78 16.48 11.23
CA THR A 121 5.03 15.12 11.72
C THR A 121 6.44 14.67 11.38
N GLY A 122 6.84 14.82 10.12
CA GLY A 122 8.16 14.42 9.68
C GLY A 122 9.30 15.22 10.31
N THR A 123 9.06 16.51 10.60
CA THR A 123 10.04 17.35 11.30
C THR A 123 10.29 16.87 12.73
N GLU A 124 9.26 16.46 13.45
CA GLU A 124 9.41 15.95 14.82
C GLU A 124 10.12 14.59 14.87
N ILE A 125 9.86 13.71 13.90
CA ILE A 125 10.60 12.45 13.74
C ILE A 125 12.09 12.72 13.50
N LEU A 126 12.42 13.59 12.52
CA LEU A 126 13.80 13.95 12.22
C LEU A 126 14.52 14.58 13.42
N LYS A 127 13.88 15.51 14.13
CA LYS A 127 14.44 16.12 15.35
C LYS A 127 14.78 15.06 16.40
N ARG A 128 13.93 14.05 16.59
CA ARG A 128 14.18 12.95 17.53
C ARG A 128 15.37 12.10 17.08
N LEU A 129 15.42 11.67 15.82
CA LEU A 129 16.51 10.85 15.28
C LEU A 129 17.88 11.57 15.34
N LEU A 130 17.89 12.87 15.07
CA LEU A 130 19.09 13.72 15.20
C LEU A 130 19.53 13.86 16.66
N ARG A 131 18.59 14.10 17.58
CA ARG A 131 18.88 14.18 19.02
C ARG A 131 19.44 12.88 19.57
N GLN A 132 18.98 11.74 19.06
CA GLN A 132 19.49 10.41 19.41
C GLN A 132 20.83 10.09 18.73
N GLY A 133 21.36 10.95 17.86
CA GLY A 133 22.61 10.73 17.14
C GLY A 133 22.53 9.60 16.09
N LEU A 134 21.31 9.22 15.66
CA LEU A 134 21.11 8.18 14.64
C LEU A 134 21.21 8.75 13.22
N LEU A 135 20.93 10.04 13.07
CA LEU A 135 21.17 10.84 11.87
C LEU A 135 22.14 11.98 12.20
N VAL A 136 22.81 12.51 11.18
CA VAL A 136 23.60 13.74 11.26
C VAL A 136 23.21 14.69 10.13
N GLU A 137 23.26 15.99 10.42
CA GLU A 137 23.07 17.05 9.43
C GLU A 137 24.42 17.62 9.00
N GLN A 138 24.62 17.77 7.70
CA GLN A 138 25.74 18.46 7.09
C GLN A 138 25.23 19.61 6.22
N ALA A 139 26.02 20.68 6.10
CA ALA A 139 25.71 21.77 5.18
C ALA A 139 25.78 21.25 3.74
N HIS A 140 24.82 21.63 2.89
CA HIS A 140 24.91 21.36 1.47
C HIS A 140 26.11 22.13 0.88
N GLU A 141 26.91 21.47 0.05
CA GLU A 141 28.18 22.04 -0.45
C GLU A 141 27.96 23.34 -1.24
N THR A 142 26.85 23.43 -1.96
CA THR A 142 26.51 24.56 -2.84
C THR A 142 25.37 25.46 -2.33
N ASP A 143 24.53 24.98 -1.40
CA ASP A 143 23.39 25.74 -0.88
C ASP A 143 23.37 25.72 0.64
N ARG A 144 24.00 26.72 1.26
CA ARG A 144 24.08 26.84 2.73
C ARG A 144 22.72 26.94 3.43
N ARG A 145 21.62 27.15 2.69
CA ARG A 145 20.24 27.17 3.24
C ARG A 145 19.67 25.76 3.36
N SER A 146 20.20 24.80 2.61
CA SER A 146 19.79 23.40 2.62
C SER A 146 20.74 22.56 3.46
N LYS A 147 20.18 21.66 4.27
CA LYS A 147 20.94 20.70 5.07
C LYS A 147 20.66 19.29 4.59
N LEU A 148 21.73 18.51 4.47
CA LEU A 148 21.69 17.12 4.05
C LEU A 148 21.77 16.21 5.27
N LEU A 149 20.95 15.18 5.26
CA LEU A 149 20.90 14.13 6.26
C LEU A 149 21.65 12.91 5.77
N THR A 150 22.50 12.38 6.65
CA THR A 150 23.14 11.07 6.49
C THR A 150 22.95 10.26 7.76
N ILE A 151 22.98 8.93 7.64
CA ILE A 151 22.89 8.02 8.76
C ILE A 151 24.26 7.84 9.42
N THR A 152 24.28 7.84 10.75
CA THR A 152 25.51 7.60 11.53
C THR A 152 25.79 6.10 11.65
N ASP A 153 26.98 5.72 12.14
CA ASP A 153 27.28 4.33 12.49
C ASP A 153 26.31 3.77 13.54
N ALA A 154 25.96 4.59 14.55
CA ALA A 154 24.97 4.22 15.56
C ALA A 154 23.59 3.96 14.92
N GLY A 155 23.17 4.80 13.97
CA GLY A 155 21.94 4.61 13.18
C GLY A 155 21.97 3.29 12.39
N ARG A 156 23.07 3.00 11.70
CA ARG A 156 23.25 1.73 10.96
C ARG A 156 23.15 0.51 11.88
N GLN A 157 23.80 0.54 13.03
CA GLN A 157 23.75 -0.54 14.00
C GLN A 157 22.34 -0.79 14.53
N VAL A 158 21.55 0.28 14.76
CA VAL A 158 20.14 0.14 15.14
C VAL A 158 19.33 -0.51 14.01
N LEU A 159 19.47 -0.05 12.77
CA LEU A 159 18.77 -0.63 11.62
C LEU A 159 19.09 -2.12 11.43
N PHE A 160 20.37 -2.49 11.40
CA PHE A 160 20.78 -3.87 11.15
C PHE A 160 20.29 -4.85 12.22
N ARG A 161 20.22 -4.42 13.49
CA ARG A 161 19.60 -5.22 14.56
C ARG A 161 18.10 -5.41 14.37
N LEU A 162 17.42 -4.46 13.74
CA LEU A 162 15.98 -4.48 13.55
C LEU A 162 15.53 -5.14 12.23
N PHE A 163 16.39 -5.22 11.20
CA PHE A 163 16.00 -5.78 9.90
C PHE A 163 15.45 -7.20 9.99
N GLY A 164 16.06 -8.07 10.80
CA GLY A 164 15.56 -9.44 10.98
C GLY A 164 14.12 -9.46 11.54
N ARG A 165 13.88 -8.70 12.61
CA ARG A 165 12.54 -8.60 13.23
C ARG A 165 11.52 -7.95 12.31
N MET A 166 11.91 -6.90 11.58
CA MET A 166 11.02 -6.24 10.62
C MET A 166 10.70 -7.12 9.40
N GLY A 167 11.64 -7.95 8.96
CA GLY A 167 11.38 -9.00 7.98
C GLY A 167 10.34 -10.01 8.47
N GLN A 168 10.42 -10.43 9.73
CA GLN A 168 9.39 -11.28 10.35
C GLN A 168 8.03 -10.58 10.41
N VAL A 169 7.99 -9.29 10.76
CA VAL A 169 6.76 -8.50 10.73
C VAL A 169 6.14 -8.46 9.34
N ALA A 170 6.95 -8.25 8.29
CA ALA A 170 6.46 -8.25 6.91
C ALA A 170 5.82 -9.61 6.53
N HIS A 171 6.41 -10.72 6.97
CA HIS A 171 5.81 -12.04 6.80
C HIS A 171 4.51 -12.23 7.60
N MET A 172 4.46 -11.77 8.85
CA MET A 172 3.26 -11.86 9.69
C MET A 172 2.09 -11.04 9.12
N VAL A 173 2.36 -9.87 8.55
CA VAL A 173 1.32 -9.02 7.93
C VAL A 173 0.75 -9.67 6.66
N ALA A 174 1.59 -10.30 5.84
CA ALA A 174 1.13 -11.07 4.69
C ALA A 174 0.39 -12.36 5.09
N GLY A 175 0.65 -12.87 6.31
CA GLY A 175 -0.12 -13.93 6.95
C GLY A 175 -0.20 -15.19 6.10
N THR A 176 -1.43 -15.62 5.81
CA THR A 176 -1.73 -16.89 5.13
C THR A 176 -1.79 -16.77 3.61
N LEU A 177 -1.48 -15.61 3.02
CA LEU A 177 -1.55 -15.42 1.57
C LEU A 177 -0.52 -16.29 0.83
N GLU A 178 -0.99 -16.98 -0.20
CA GLU A 178 -0.17 -17.76 -1.12
C GLU A 178 0.77 -16.87 -1.97
N PRO A 179 1.84 -17.41 -2.59
CA PRO A 179 2.74 -16.61 -3.42
C PRO A 179 2.05 -15.81 -4.53
N ALA A 180 1.01 -16.35 -5.17
CA ALA A 180 0.27 -15.64 -6.23
C ALA A 180 -0.61 -14.53 -5.65
N GLU A 181 -1.34 -14.82 -4.56
CA GLU A 181 -2.18 -13.84 -3.86
C GLU A 181 -1.36 -12.66 -3.30
N ARG A 182 -0.16 -12.93 -2.77
CA ARG A 182 0.77 -11.87 -2.32
C ARG A 182 1.17 -10.95 -3.46
N LYS A 183 1.47 -11.49 -4.64
CA LYS A 183 1.80 -10.68 -5.83
C LYS A 183 0.60 -9.88 -6.31
N GLN A 184 -0.59 -10.47 -6.30
CA GLN A 184 -1.82 -9.78 -6.67
C GLN A 184 -2.13 -8.62 -5.71
N LEU A 185 -2.07 -8.87 -4.40
CA LEU A 185 -2.28 -7.82 -3.40
C LEU A 185 -1.23 -6.72 -3.52
N LEU A 186 0.05 -7.06 -3.71
CA LEU A 186 1.11 -6.08 -3.93
C LEU A 186 0.82 -5.22 -5.16
N TYR A 187 0.42 -5.81 -6.28
CA TYR A 187 0.05 -5.06 -7.49
C TYR A 187 -1.11 -4.08 -7.23
N LEU A 188 -2.16 -4.54 -6.54
CA LEU A 188 -3.31 -3.70 -6.20
C LEU A 188 -2.93 -2.55 -5.26
N LEU A 189 -2.10 -2.82 -4.24
CA LEU A 189 -1.60 -1.81 -3.32
C LEU A 189 -0.72 -0.78 -4.04
N LEU A 190 0.16 -1.21 -4.95
CA LEU A 190 0.98 -0.30 -5.76
C LEU A 190 0.13 0.57 -6.70
N LYS A 191 -0.96 0.02 -7.26
CA LYS A 191 -1.92 0.77 -8.07
C LYS A 191 -2.61 1.86 -7.22
N LEU A 192 -3.03 1.53 -6.00
CA LEU A 192 -3.62 2.49 -5.06
C LEU A 192 -2.60 3.54 -4.60
N ASP A 193 -1.39 3.12 -4.28
CA ASP A 193 -0.29 4.01 -3.89
C ASP A 193 0.01 5.02 -5.01
N THR A 194 0.16 4.56 -6.25
CA THR A 194 0.40 5.45 -7.41
C THR A 194 -0.70 6.49 -7.56
N PHE A 195 -1.97 6.09 -7.40
CA PHE A 195 -3.11 7.00 -7.46
C PHE A 195 -3.08 8.04 -6.33
N HIS A 196 -2.87 7.61 -5.08
CA HIS A 196 -2.89 8.50 -3.92
C HIS A 196 -1.62 9.35 -3.79
N HIS A 197 -0.48 8.88 -4.27
CA HIS A 197 0.78 9.60 -4.20
C HIS A 197 0.76 10.88 -5.03
N ASP A 198 0.14 10.85 -6.21
CA ASP A 198 -0.06 12.06 -7.03
C ASP A 198 -0.94 13.10 -6.31
N ILE A 199 -1.98 12.64 -5.60
CA ILE A 199 -2.83 13.52 -4.77
C ILE A 199 -1.98 14.14 -3.66
N PHE A 200 -1.22 13.32 -2.92
CA PHE A 200 -0.35 13.78 -1.84
C PHE A 200 0.68 14.82 -2.30
N LEU A 201 1.33 14.59 -3.44
CA LEU A 201 2.35 15.50 -3.96
C LEU A 201 1.78 16.82 -4.48
N ASN A 202 0.64 16.77 -5.16
CA ASN A 202 0.20 17.87 -6.03
C ASN A 202 -1.09 18.57 -5.57
N ASP A 203 -1.92 17.95 -4.72
CA ASP A 203 -3.12 18.60 -4.21
C ASP A 203 -2.82 19.60 -3.09
N ARG A 204 -3.54 20.73 -3.08
CA ARG A 204 -3.39 21.81 -2.09
C ARG A 204 -4.75 22.26 -1.53
N SER A 205 -5.77 21.41 -1.66
CA SER A 205 -7.11 21.69 -1.16
C SER A 205 -7.09 21.84 0.36
N GLN A 206 -7.77 22.86 0.87
CA GLN A 206 -7.83 23.14 2.32
C GLN A 206 -9.10 22.60 2.95
N THR A 207 -10.13 22.33 2.14
CA THR A 207 -11.39 21.74 2.59
C THR A 207 -11.68 20.44 1.86
N PHE A 208 -12.58 19.66 2.44
CA PHE A 208 -13.03 18.42 1.82
C PHE A 208 -13.79 18.70 0.52
N GLU A 209 -14.59 19.76 0.48
CA GLU A 209 -15.33 20.20 -0.69
C GLU A 209 -14.39 20.61 -1.83
N GLU A 210 -13.31 21.33 -1.52
CA GLU A 210 -12.26 21.66 -2.49
C GLU A 210 -11.59 20.39 -3.03
N LEU A 211 -11.26 19.44 -2.14
CA LEU A 211 -10.63 18.17 -2.54
C LEU A 211 -11.53 17.38 -3.49
N LEU A 212 -12.82 17.25 -3.16
CA LEU A 212 -13.81 16.58 -4.02
C LEU A 212 -13.86 17.27 -5.38
N LYS A 213 -14.01 18.59 -5.42
CA LYS A 213 -14.07 19.34 -6.67
C LYS A 213 -12.80 19.20 -7.52
N ASN A 214 -11.63 19.23 -6.89
CA ASN A 214 -10.35 19.28 -7.60
C ASN A 214 -9.85 17.90 -8.05
N ARG A 215 -10.09 16.86 -7.25
CA ARG A 215 -9.48 15.53 -7.45
C ARG A 215 -10.51 14.43 -7.69
N PHE A 216 -11.78 14.67 -7.37
CA PHE A 216 -12.83 13.66 -7.44
C PHE A 216 -14.19 14.22 -7.92
N PRO A 217 -14.25 14.94 -9.06
CA PRO A 217 -15.47 15.61 -9.50
C PRO A 217 -16.63 14.65 -9.81
N ASP A 218 -16.31 13.38 -10.12
CA ASP A 218 -17.28 12.36 -10.49
C ASP A 218 -17.61 11.39 -9.33
N LEU A 219 -17.15 11.65 -8.11
CA LEU A 219 -17.51 10.82 -6.96
C LEU A 219 -19.04 10.89 -6.73
N PRO A 220 -19.73 9.74 -6.57
CA PRO A 220 -21.15 9.74 -6.30
C PRO A 220 -21.45 10.49 -5.00
N ALA A 221 -22.54 11.27 -5.01
CA ALA A 221 -23.01 11.97 -3.82
C ALA A 221 -23.25 10.95 -2.68
N PRO A 222 -23.04 11.34 -1.41
CA PRO A 222 -23.26 10.43 -0.29
C PRO A 222 -24.66 9.85 -0.36
N GLU A 223 -24.78 8.53 -0.45
CA GLU A 223 -26.06 7.86 -0.30
C GLU A 223 -26.59 8.19 1.10
N ALA A 224 -27.83 8.67 1.19
CA ALA A 224 -28.50 8.85 2.48
C ALA A 224 -28.44 7.51 3.24
N PRO A 225 -28.24 7.52 4.58
CA PRO A 225 -28.17 6.28 5.33
C PRO A 225 -29.44 5.47 5.06
N ARG A 226 -29.27 4.29 4.45
CA ARG A 226 -30.35 3.31 4.32
C ARG A 226 -30.61 2.81 5.75
N GLY A 227 -31.71 3.28 6.33
CA GLY A 227 -32.13 2.98 7.70
C GLY A 227 -32.43 1.51 7.94
#